data_AF-A0A1X2LY69-F1
#
_entry.id   AF-A0A1X2LY69-F1
#
_cell.length_a   1.000
_cell.length_b   1.000
_cell.length_c   1.000
_cell.angle_alpha   90.00
_cell.angle_beta   90.00
_cell.angle_gamma   90.00
#
_symmetry.space_group_name_H-M   'P 1'
#
loop_
_entity.id
_entity.type
_entity.pdbx_description
1 polymer ?
#
loop_
_entity_poly.entity_id
_entity_poly.type
_entity_poly.pdbx_seq_one_letter_code
_entity_poly.pdbx_strand_id
1 'polypeptide(L)'
;MRLLLIADTHVPTRAPDLSEQVWDEVERADVVVHAGDWVSLELLDERQARAARSLACWGNNDGPRLRSRLPARADAVFVGLRFTVVHEAGAAAGRQTRVSRLYPHSDVLVFGHSHIPWDTTAATVTNGALPTVVLHEVE
;
A
#
# COMPACT_ATOMS: atom_id res chain seq x y z
N MET A 1 -12.72 0.09 -12.81
CA MET A 1 -11.39 0.52 -12.36
C MET A 1 -10.72 -0.65 -11.69
N ARG A 2 -9.47 -0.94 -12.07
CA ARG A 2 -8.67 -2.05 -11.59
C ARG A 2 -7.50 -1.53 -10.75
N LEU A 3 -7.46 -1.95 -9.49
CA LEU A 3 -6.38 -1.65 -8.56
C LEU A 3 -5.53 -2.90 -8.37
N LEU A 4 -4.21 -2.77 -8.48
CA LEU A 4 -3.26 -3.77 -7.97
C LEU A 4 -2.73 -3.26 -6.63
N LEU A 5 -2.85 -4.07 -5.58
CA LEU A 5 -2.30 -3.77 -4.26
C LEU A 5 -1.12 -4.71 -4.01
N ILE A 6 0.07 -4.14 -3.76
CA ILE A 6 1.29 -4.88 -3.44
C ILE A 6 2.00 -4.19 -2.27
N ALA A 7 2.86 -4.91 -1.57
CA ALA A 7 3.67 -4.40 -0.46
C ALA A 7 4.87 -5.32 -0.26
N ASP A 8 5.87 -4.87 0.50
CA ASP A 8 6.91 -5.75 1.04
C ASP A 8 7.63 -6.59 -0.04
N THR A 9 7.83 -6.02 -1.23
CA THR A 9 8.43 -6.73 -2.37
C THR A 9 9.87 -7.09 -2.08
N HIS A 10 10.60 -6.24 -1.36
CA HIS A 10 11.98 -6.47 -0.94
C HIS A 10 12.91 -6.92 -2.10
N VAL A 11 12.67 -6.47 -3.32
CA VAL A 11 13.53 -6.79 -4.46
C VAL A 11 14.78 -5.89 -4.42
N PRO A 12 16.00 -6.42 -4.58
CA PRO A 12 16.32 -7.80 -4.96
C PRO A 12 16.64 -8.75 -3.79
N THR A 13 16.40 -8.35 -2.53
CA THR A 13 16.81 -9.12 -1.35
C THR A 13 16.04 -10.42 -1.14
N ARG A 14 14.76 -10.50 -1.54
CA ARG A 14 13.94 -11.73 -1.44
C ARG A 14 13.89 -12.55 -2.71
N ALA A 15 13.89 -11.87 -3.85
CA ALA A 15 13.90 -12.44 -5.18
C ALA A 15 14.69 -11.49 -6.09
N PRO A 16 15.32 -11.98 -7.16
CA PRO A 16 16.06 -11.13 -8.09
C PRO A 16 15.17 -10.09 -8.79
N ASP A 17 13.88 -10.40 -8.97
CA ASP A 17 12.87 -9.53 -9.58
C ASP A 17 11.46 -9.95 -9.12
N LEU A 18 10.43 -9.15 -9.43
CA LEU A 18 9.03 -9.56 -9.35
C LEU A 18 8.74 -10.70 -10.35
N SER A 19 7.74 -11.52 -10.03
CA SER A 19 7.31 -12.57 -10.95
C SER A 19 6.71 -11.98 -12.23
N GLU A 20 6.78 -12.71 -13.35
CA GLU A 20 6.17 -12.32 -14.62
C GLU A 20 4.68 -12.03 -14.45
N GLN A 21 3.99 -12.84 -13.65
CA GLN A 21 2.57 -12.62 -13.33
C GLN A 21 2.34 -11.25 -12.66
N VAL A 22 3.17 -10.85 -11.69
CA VAL A 22 3.01 -9.54 -11.03
C VAL A 22 3.30 -8.41 -12.01
N TRP A 23 4.30 -8.54 -12.87
CA TRP A 23 4.58 -7.54 -13.92
C TRP A 23 3.42 -7.39 -14.91
N ASP A 24 2.84 -8.51 -15.34
CA ASP A 24 1.63 -8.57 -16.14
C ASP A 24 0.48 -7.80 -15.49
N GLU A 25 0.32 -7.91 -14.16
CA GLU A 25 -0.70 -7.19 -13.43
C GLU A 25 -0.41 -5.71 -13.23
N VAL A 26 0.85 -5.33 -13.08
CA VAL A 26 1.29 -3.93 -13.06
C VAL A 26 0.89 -3.22 -14.34
N GLU A 27 1.07 -3.87 -15.50
CA GLU A 27 0.77 -3.30 -16.82
C GLU A 27 -0.74 -3.26 -17.12
N ARG A 28 -1.51 -4.19 -16.55
CA ARG A 28 -2.98 -4.26 -16.73
C ARG A 28 -3.77 -3.37 -15.76
N ALA A 29 -3.17 -2.91 -14.66
CA ALA A 29 -3.88 -2.14 -13.64
C ALA A 29 -4.03 -0.66 -14.01
N ASP A 30 -5.19 -0.06 -13.68
CA ASP A 30 -5.39 1.38 -13.82
C ASP A 30 -4.55 2.15 -12.79
N VAL A 31 -4.37 1.57 -11.60
CA VAL A 31 -3.50 2.10 -10.54
C VAL A 31 -2.81 0.96 -9.80
N VAL A 32 -1.51 1.11 -9.61
CA VAL A 32 -0.70 0.23 -8.76
C VAL A 32 -0.43 0.93 -7.43
N VAL A 33 -0.91 0.31 -6.35
CA VAL A 33 -0.70 0.71 -4.97
C VAL A 33 0.46 -0.10 -4.37
N HIS A 34 1.46 0.56 -3.79
CA HIS A 34 2.56 -0.12 -3.09
C HIS A 34 2.76 0.41 -1.67
N ALA A 35 2.61 -0.44 -0.66
CA ALA A 35 2.68 -0.04 0.75
C ALA A 35 4.10 -0.09 1.34
N GLY A 36 5.12 0.31 0.58
CA GLY A 36 6.51 0.36 1.05
C GLY A 36 7.27 -0.97 1.04
N ASP A 37 8.55 -0.90 1.46
CA ASP A 37 9.53 -2.00 1.46
C ASP A 37 9.92 -2.48 0.05
N TRP A 38 10.40 -1.50 -0.72
CA TRP A 38 10.90 -1.68 -2.08
C TRP A 38 12.34 -2.18 -2.11
N VAL A 39 13.18 -1.67 -1.19
CA VAL A 39 14.63 -1.88 -1.08
C VAL A 39 15.46 -1.29 -2.23
N SER A 40 14.99 -1.37 -3.47
CA SER A 40 15.69 -0.90 -4.68
C SER A 40 15.03 0.32 -5.33
N LEU A 41 15.85 1.27 -5.78
CA LEU A 41 15.40 2.39 -6.63
C LEU A 41 15.08 1.91 -8.04
N GLU A 42 15.83 0.93 -8.53
CA GLU A 42 15.66 0.33 -9.86
C GLU A 42 14.27 -0.31 -9.97
N LEU A 43 13.82 -1.05 -8.95
CA LEU A 43 12.45 -1.56 -8.90
C LEU A 43 11.42 -0.42 -8.96
N LEU A 44 11.63 0.64 -8.18
CA LEU A 44 10.73 1.80 -8.19
C LEU A 44 10.64 2.42 -9.59
N ASP A 45 11.79 2.61 -10.25
CA ASP A 45 11.87 3.20 -11.59
C ASP A 45 11.19 2.33 -12.65
N GLU A 46 11.50 1.05 -12.67
CA GLU A 46 10.90 0.10 -13.60
C GLU A 46 9.38 0.01 -13.41
N ARG A 47 8.94 -0.07 -12.16
CA ARG A 47 7.51 -0.09 -11.84
C ARG A 47 6.82 1.22 -12.18
N GLN A 48 7.48 2.37 -12.05
CA GLN A 48 6.91 3.65 -12.46
C GLN A 48 6.84 3.80 -13.98
N ALA A 49 7.77 3.20 -14.72
CA ALA A 49 7.76 3.20 -16.17
C ALA A 49 6.64 2.33 -16.77
N ARG A 50 6.30 1.20 -16.12
CA ARG A 50 5.30 0.24 -16.62
C ARG A 50 3.87 0.54 -16.15
N ALA A 51 3.69 1.06 -14.94
CA ALA A 51 2.37 1.30 -14.39
C ALA A 51 1.70 2.56 -14.97
N ALA A 52 0.41 2.47 -15.30
CA ALA A 52 -0.38 3.62 -15.75
C ALA A 52 -0.46 4.75 -14.69
N ARG A 53 -0.57 4.38 -13.41
CA ARG A 53 -0.59 5.32 -12.28
C ARG A 53 -0.03 4.68 -11.01
N SER A 54 0.60 5.50 -10.15
CA SER A 54 1.15 5.09 -8.86
C SER A 54 0.40 5.70 -7.67
N LEU A 55 0.19 4.91 -6.62
CA LEU A 55 -0.04 5.41 -5.26
C LEU A 55 0.86 4.63 -4.30
N ALA A 56 1.87 5.26 -3.72
CA ALA A 56 2.79 4.50 -2.89
C ALA A 56 3.52 5.31 -1.83
N CYS A 57 3.97 4.62 -0.79
CA CYS A 57 4.82 5.14 0.26
C CYS A 57 6.14 4.35 0.35
N TRP A 58 7.08 4.85 1.15
CA TRP A 58 8.22 4.06 1.61
C TRP A 58 7.87 3.23 2.86
N GLY A 59 8.62 2.16 3.08
CA GLY A 59 8.59 1.28 4.25
C GLY A 59 9.86 1.34 5.09
N ASN A 60 9.92 0.54 6.15
CA ASN A 60 10.99 0.65 7.14
C ASN A 60 12.36 0.21 6.59
N ASN A 61 12.39 -0.64 5.57
CA ASN A 61 13.61 -1.12 4.92
C ASN A 61 14.13 -0.18 3.81
N ASP A 62 13.38 0.87 3.47
CA ASP A 62 13.76 1.80 2.41
C ASP A 62 14.67 2.91 2.92
N GLY A 63 15.83 3.06 2.26
CA GLY A 63 16.85 4.05 2.61
C GLY A 63 16.55 5.49 2.14
N PRO A 64 17.43 6.45 2.48
CA PRO A 64 17.22 7.89 2.21
C PRO A 64 16.93 8.23 0.74
N ARG A 65 17.49 7.46 -0.20
CA ARG A 65 17.27 7.67 -1.63
C ARG A 65 15.86 7.33 -2.09
N LEU A 66 15.24 6.30 -1.52
CA LEU A 66 13.82 5.98 -1.79
C LEU A 66 12.92 6.96 -1.05
N ARG A 67 13.25 7.29 0.20
CA ARG A 67 12.49 8.26 1.02
C ARG A 67 12.51 9.69 0.46
N SER A 68 13.49 10.05 -0.38
CA SER A 68 13.48 11.34 -1.08
C SER A 68 12.52 11.37 -2.27
N ARG A 69 12.04 10.20 -2.74
CA ARG A 69 11.14 10.07 -3.89
C ARG A 69 9.72 9.68 -3.52
N LEU A 70 9.56 9.00 -2.40
CA LEU A 70 8.27 8.53 -1.92
C LEU A 70 7.93 9.25 -0.61
N PRO A 71 6.64 9.50 -0.35
CA PRO A 71 6.21 10.00 0.94
C PRO A 71 6.12 8.85 1.97
N ALA A 72 6.04 9.20 3.26
CA ALA A 72 5.75 8.23 4.32
C ALA A 72 4.31 7.70 4.27
N ARG A 73 3.43 8.49 3.64
CA ARG A 73 2.00 8.24 3.48
C ARG A 73 1.58 8.79 2.12
N ALA A 74 0.73 8.06 1.42
CA ALA A 74 0.12 8.54 0.19
C ALA A 74 -1.41 8.45 0.28
N ASP A 75 -2.09 9.48 -0.24
CA ASP A 75 -3.54 9.58 -0.23
C ASP A 75 -4.07 9.80 -1.65
N ALA A 76 -5.20 9.18 -1.97
CA ALA A 76 -5.90 9.43 -3.23
C ALA A 76 -7.39 9.15 -3.11
N VAL A 77 -8.17 9.72 -4.03
CA VAL A 77 -9.58 9.39 -4.19
C VAL A 77 -9.75 8.58 -5.47
N PHE A 78 -10.34 7.39 -5.34
CA PHE A 78 -10.66 6.50 -6.45
C PHE A 78 -12.15 6.17 -6.39
N VAL A 79 -12.88 6.47 -7.46
CA VAL A 79 -14.32 6.16 -7.58
C VAL A 79 -15.13 6.69 -6.38
N GLY A 80 -14.75 7.85 -5.84
CA GLY A 80 -15.40 8.48 -4.67
C GLY A 80 -14.93 7.98 -3.30
N LEU A 81 -14.08 6.95 -3.23
CA LEU A 81 -13.51 6.40 -2.00
C LEU A 81 -12.13 7.01 -1.70
N ARG A 82 -11.89 7.38 -0.45
CA ARG A 82 -10.63 7.93 0.06
C ARG A 82 -9.70 6.81 0.49
N PHE A 83 -8.65 6.61 -0.28
CA PHE A 83 -7.56 5.67 0.01
C PHE A 83 -6.45 6.37 0.77
N THR A 84 -5.97 5.73 1.82
CA THR A 84 -4.73 6.06 2.53
C THR A 84 -3.80 4.86 2.47
N VAL A 85 -2.53 5.09 2.14
CA VAL A 85 -1.49 4.07 2.04
C VAL A 85 -0.35 4.44 2.97
N VAL A 86 -0.01 3.54 3.88
CA VAL A 86 1.10 3.65 4.82
C VAL A 86 1.76 2.29 4.94
N HIS A 87 3.03 2.23 5.32
CA HIS A 87 3.69 0.94 5.46
C HIS A 87 3.29 0.20 6.73
N GLU A 88 3.25 0.89 7.88
CA GLU A 88 3.04 0.26 9.18
C GLU A 88 1.77 0.79 9.88
N ALA A 89 0.89 -0.13 10.30
CA ALA A 89 -0.32 0.16 11.09
C ALA A 89 -0.19 -0.22 12.59
N GLY A 90 1.01 -0.62 13.00
CA GLY A 90 1.35 -1.10 14.34
C GLY A 90 0.82 -2.51 14.66
N ALA A 91 0.96 -2.90 15.93
CA ALA A 91 0.62 -4.23 16.41
C ALA A 91 -0.83 -4.65 16.08
N ALA A 92 -1.05 -5.96 15.87
CA ALA A 92 -2.37 -6.53 15.55
C ALA A 92 -3.41 -6.26 16.65
N ALA A 93 -3.01 -6.39 17.93
CA ALA A 93 -3.87 -6.11 19.06
C ALA A 93 -4.36 -4.65 19.06
N GLY A 94 -5.68 -4.46 18.95
CA GLY A 94 -6.32 -3.14 18.91
C GLY A 94 -6.04 -2.33 17.64
N ARG A 95 -5.49 -2.95 16.59
CA ARG A 95 -5.14 -2.27 15.33
C ARG A 95 -6.31 -1.51 14.74
N GLN A 96 -7.47 -2.15 14.60
CA GLN A 96 -8.70 -1.55 14.03
C GLN A 96 -9.05 -0.23 14.71
N THR A 97 -9.20 -0.23 16.03
CA THR A 97 -9.51 0.99 16.81
C THR A 97 -8.43 2.06 16.65
N ARG A 98 -7.16 1.67 16.63
CA ARG A 98 -6.04 2.60 16.46
C ARG A 98 -6.05 3.23 15.07
N VAL A 99 -6.17 2.44 14.01
CA VAL A 99 -6.17 2.96 12.64
C VAL A 99 -7.42 3.79 12.34
N SER A 100 -8.60 3.42 12.84
CA SER A 100 -9.81 4.23 12.70
C SER A 100 -9.65 5.62 13.36
N ARG A 101 -8.87 5.72 14.45
CA ARG A 101 -8.58 6.99 15.12
C ARG A 101 -7.50 7.80 14.40
N LEU A 102 -6.46 7.15 13.88
CA LEU A 102 -5.37 7.82 13.16
C LEU A 102 -5.78 8.29 11.77
N TYR A 103 -6.70 7.57 11.13
CA TYR A 103 -7.12 7.80 9.75
C TYR A 103 -8.64 7.97 9.64
N PRO A 104 -9.26 8.89 10.41
CA PRO A 104 -10.72 8.98 10.56
C PRO A 104 -11.47 9.41 9.29
N HIS A 105 -10.72 9.78 8.24
CA HIS A 105 -11.25 10.24 6.96
C HIS A 105 -10.95 9.28 5.80
N SER A 106 -10.43 8.09 6.09
CA SER A 106 -10.13 7.08 5.06
C SER A 106 -11.27 6.08 4.98
N ASP A 107 -11.69 5.82 3.75
CA ASP A 107 -12.65 4.75 3.44
C ASP A 107 -11.90 3.43 3.25
N VAL A 108 -10.67 3.50 2.69
CA VAL A 108 -9.79 2.34 2.51
C VAL A 108 -8.40 2.67 3.05
N LEU A 109 -7.86 1.80 3.90
CA LEU A 109 -6.49 1.87 4.40
C LEU A 109 -5.70 0.66 3.90
N VAL A 110 -4.60 0.91 3.21
CA VAL A 110 -3.68 -0.14 2.73
C VAL A 110 -2.38 -0.04 3.52
N PHE A 111 -1.91 -1.18 4.05
CA PHE A 111 -0.61 -1.27 4.73
C PHE A 111 0.07 -2.63 4.56
N GLY A 112 1.39 -2.67 4.81
CA GLY A 112 2.24 -3.85 4.73
C GLY A 112 2.86 -4.25 6.07
N HIS A 113 4.16 -4.56 6.08
CA HIS A 113 5.04 -4.85 7.22
C HIS A 113 4.83 -6.20 7.91
N SER A 114 3.59 -6.67 8.09
CA SER A 114 3.36 -7.89 8.89
C SER A 114 3.53 -9.22 8.13
N HIS A 115 3.43 -9.22 6.80
CA HIS A 115 3.40 -10.43 5.96
C HIS A 115 2.36 -11.46 6.43
N ILE A 116 1.23 -10.96 6.94
CA ILE A 116 0.13 -11.78 7.45
C ILE A 116 -1.15 -11.22 6.82
N PRO A 117 -1.87 -12.03 6.00
CA PRO A 117 -3.11 -11.64 5.36
C PRO A 117 -4.07 -11.00 6.34
N TRP A 118 -4.61 -9.83 5.98
CA TRP A 118 -5.51 -9.07 6.81
C TRP A 118 -6.54 -8.32 5.97
N ASP A 119 -7.74 -8.88 5.88
CA ASP A 119 -8.92 -8.25 5.28
C ASP A 119 -9.95 -8.01 6.39
N THR A 120 -10.19 -6.75 6.74
CA THR A 120 -11.17 -6.43 7.79
C THR A 120 -11.83 -5.08 7.59
N THR A 121 -12.98 -4.94 8.23
CA THR A 121 -13.71 -3.69 8.36
C THR A 121 -13.57 -3.13 9.77
N ALA A 122 -13.35 -1.83 9.90
CA ALA A 122 -13.39 -1.13 11.19
C ALA A 122 -14.52 -0.08 11.21
N ALA A 123 -15.17 0.09 12.36
CA ALA A 123 -16.17 1.15 12.53
C ALA A 123 -15.49 2.52 12.46
N THR A 124 -16.01 3.39 11.60
CA THR A 124 -15.50 4.76 11.41
C THR A 124 -16.16 5.67 12.45
N VAL A 125 -15.37 6.51 13.14
CA VAL A 125 -15.86 7.36 14.24
C VAL A 125 -16.74 8.53 13.72
N THR A 126 -16.81 8.77 12.41
CA THR A 126 -17.52 9.92 11.84
C THR A 126 -18.72 9.51 10.96
N ASN A 127 -19.92 9.93 11.41
CA ASN A 127 -21.19 10.08 10.67
C ASN A 127 -21.59 9.00 9.64
N GLY A 128 -21.83 7.77 10.09
CA GLY A 128 -22.64 6.79 9.33
C GLY A 128 -22.06 6.35 7.97
N ALA A 129 -20.81 6.68 7.69
CA ALA A 129 -20.11 6.22 6.49
C ALA A 129 -19.61 4.78 6.67
N LEU A 130 -19.53 4.07 5.54
CA LEU A 130 -19.13 2.67 5.39
C LEU A 130 -17.83 2.36 6.17
N PRO A 131 -17.65 1.09 6.57
CA PRO A 131 -16.47 0.70 7.34
C PRO A 131 -15.17 1.05 6.60
N THR A 132 -14.16 1.46 7.36
CA THR A 132 -12.78 1.50 6.85
C THR A 132 -12.41 0.08 6.47
N VAL A 133 -12.26 -0.18 5.17
CA VAL A 133 -11.75 -1.46 4.67
C VAL A 133 -10.24 -1.41 4.76
N VAL A 134 -9.69 -2.31 5.56
CA VAL A 134 -8.25 -2.52 5.69
C VAL A 134 -7.90 -3.69 4.80
N LEU A 135 -7.14 -3.44 3.74
CA LEU A 135 -6.66 -4.49 2.83
C LEU A 135 -5.15 -4.69 3.01
N HIS A 136 -4.76 -5.96 3.13
CA HIS A 136 -3.38 -6.47 3.10
C HIS A 136 -3.24 -7.57 2.02
N GLU A 137 -2.00 -7.69 1.52
CA GLU A 137 -1.37 -8.73 0.67
C GLU A 137 -1.56 -8.67 -0.84
N VAL A 138 -0.44 -8.80 -1.57
CA VAL A 138 -0.04 -10.06 -2.23
C VAL A 138 1.50 -10.13 -2.24
N GLU A 139 2.10 -11.28 -1.92
CA GLU A 139 3.44 -11.65 -2.41
C GLU A 139 3.43 -11.86 -3.93
#